data_AF-A0A2R6NFZ7-F1
#
_entry.id   AF-A0A2R6NFZ7-F1
#
_cell.length_a   1.000
_cell.length_b   1.000
_cell.length_c   1.000
_cell.angle_alpha   90.00
_cell.angle_beta   90.00
_cell.angle_gamma   90.00
#
_symmetry.space_group_name_H-M   'P 1'
#
loop_
_entity.id
_entity.type
_entity.pdbx_description
1 polymer ?
#
loop_
_entity_poly.entity_id
_entity_poly.type
_entity_poly.pdbx_seq_one_letter_code
_entity_poly.pdbx_strand_id
1 'polypeptide(L)'
;MPQILPPGPPGASGAPTPHPLAKQLQSWVKTNYDTAMKAVAFIELIIMARVFLGALTFRNSLMTPLFYAHFLRQRYYQSQFTRIAVTSVKGRAEEYVRKPGSPPILAQIWDKFTMIVERWAGSTLAPQQPAQAGGQ
;
A
#
# COMPACT_ATOMS: atom_id res chain seq x y z
N MET A 1 -19.89 -23.64 -12.76
CA MET A 1 -20.40 -23.07 -14.03
C MET A 1 -20.25 -24.13 -15.10
N PRO A 2 -21.27 -24.43 -15.93
CA PRO A 2 -21.19 -25.50 -16.91
C PRO A 2 -20.28 -25.08 -18.08
N GLN A 3 -19.48 -26.02 -18.55
CA GLN A 3 -18.45 -25.83 -19.59
C GLN A 3 -19.09 -25.92 -20.97
N ILE A 4 -19.26 -24.76 -21.63
CA ILE A 4 -20.08 -24.58 -22.85
C ILE A 4 -19.26 -24.73 -24.15
N LEU A 5 -18.15 -25.47 -24.13
CA LEU A 5 -17.30 -25.68 -25.30
C LEU A 5 -17.00 -27.17 -25.48
N PRO A 6 -17.17 -27.74 -26.70
CA PRO A 6 -16.91 -29.14 -26.97
C PRO A 6 -15.41 -29.47 -26.77
N PRO A 7 -15.07 -30.66 -26.24
CA PRO A 7 -13.68 -31.05 -26.03
C PRO A 7 -12.97 -31.16 -27.38
N GLY A 8 -11.96 -30.30 -27.58
CA GLY A 8 -11.09 -30.33 -28.76
C GLY A 8 -10.22 -31.60 -28.80
N PRO A 9 -9.68 -31.97 -29.98
CA PRO A 9 -8.92 -33.20 -30.17
C PRO A 9 -7.74 -33.34 -29.21
N PRO A 10 -7.45 -34.56 -28.71
CA PRO A 10 -6.32 -34.78 -27.81
C PRO A 10 -5.01 -34.67 -28.59
N GLY A 11 -4.29 -33.55 -28.46
CA GLY A 11 -2.98 -33.41 -29.10
C GLY A 11 -2.39 -32.02 -29.30
N ALA A 12 -2.98 -30.93 -28.78
CA ALA A 12 -2.35 -29.61 -28.82
C ALA A 12 -2.29 -28.99 -27.42
N SER A 13 -1.44 -29.56 -26.57
CA SER A 13 -0.98 -28.96 -25.31
C SER A 13 -0.09 -27.76 -25.61
N GLY A 14 -0.64 -26.72 -26.22
CA GLY A 14 0.02 -25.45 -26.46
C GLY A 14 -0.93 -24.34 -26.04
N ALA A 15 -0.54 -23.55 -25.04
CA ALA A 15 -1.28 -22.35 -24.66
C ALA A 15 -1.57 -21.52 -25.94
N PRO A 16 -2.79 -20.97 -26.09
CA PRO A 16 -3.14 -20.17 -27.27
C PRO A 16 -2.05 -19.12 -27.53
N THR A 17 -1.45 -19.14 -28.72
CA THR A 17 -0.42 -18.17 -29.08
C THR A 17 -1.03 -16.77 -29.05
N PRO A 18 -0.55 -15.86 -28.17
CA PRO A 18 -1.19 -14.55 -28.03
C PRO A 18 -1.04 -13.76 -29.33
N HIS A 19 -2.15 -13.20 -29.82
CA HIS A 19 -2.17 -12.32 -30.99
C HIS A 19 -1.13 -11.19 -30.78
N PRO A 20 -0.34 -10.79 -31.80
CA PRO A 20 0.75 -9.82 -31.65
C PRO A 20 0.30 -8.48 -31.06
N LEU A 21 -0.93 -8.03 -31.39
CA LEU A 21 -1.53 -6.83 -30.77
C LEU A 21 -1.78 -6.98 -29.27
N ALA A 22 -2.14 -8.19 -28.79
CA ALA A 22 -2.34 -8.44 -27.37
C ALA A 22 -1.02 -8.33 -26.59
N LYS A 23 0.09 -8.77 -27.17
CA LYS A 23 1.43 -8.61 -26.57
C LYS A 23 1.84 -7.14 -26.46
N GLN A 24 1.58 -6.35 -27.51
CA GLN A 24 1.88 -4.91 -27.51
C GLN A 24 1.02 -4.13 -26.51
N LEU A 25 -0.28 -4.46 -26.41
CA LEU A 25 -1.14 -3.83 -25.42
C LEU A 25 -0.73 -4.22 -24.00
N GLN A 26 -0.38 -5.49 -23.77
CA GLN A 26 0.08 -5.96 -22.47
C GLN A 26 1.39 -5.29 -22.05
N SER A 27 2.34 -5.09 -22.97
CA SER A 27 3.58 -4.35 -22.67
C SER A 27 3.27 -2.88 -22.36
N TRP A 28 2.42 -2.23 -23.16
CA TRP A 28 1.99 -0.85 -22.90
C TRP A 28 1.33 -0.70 -21.53
N VAL A 29 0.39 -1.57 -21.16
CA VAL A 29 -0.25 -1.55 -19.84
C VAL A 29 0.81 -1.70 -18.75
N LYS A 30 1.72 -2.67 -18.89
CA LYS A 30 2.75 -2.93 -17.87
C LYS A 30 3.69 -1.73 -17.68
N THR A 31 4.11 -1.08 -18.77
CA THR A 31 4.97 0.10 -18.72
C THR A 31 4.31 1.30 -18.02
N ASN A 32 3.00 1.49 -18.23
CA ASN A 32 2.28 2.62 -17.65
C ASN A 32 1.73 2.34 -16.24
N TYR A 33 1.44 1.07 -15.93
CA TYR A 33 0.84 0.65 -14.67
C TYR A 33 1.68 1.03 -13.46
N ASP A 34 3.01 0.81 -13.50
CA ASP A 34 3.88 1.12 -12.37
C ASP A 34 3.92 2.61 -12.06
N THR A 35 3.94 3.46 -13.10
CA THR A 35 3.91 4.92 -12.95
C THR A 35 2.58 5.38 -12.36
N ALA A 36 1.46 4.84 -12.86
CA ALA A 36 0.14 5.13 -12.33
C ALA A 36 0.02 4.69 -10.86
N MET A 37 0.49 3.49 -10.52
CA MET A 37 0.43 2.96 -9.16
C MET A 37 1.27 3.78 -8.18
N LYS A 38 2.45 4.27 -8.59
CA LYS A 38 3.23 5.22 -7.80
C LYS A 38 2.46 6.51 -7.53
N ALA A 39 1.83 7.09 -8.57
CA ALA A 39 1.05 8.32 -8.42
C ALA A 39 -0.12 8.12 -7.44
N VAL A 40 -0.86 7.02 -7.58
CA VAL A 40 -1.96 6.70 -6.66
C VAL A 40 -1.47 6.58 -5.22
N ALA A 41 -0.33 5.93 -4.98
CA ALA A 41 0.23 5.80 -3.63
C ALA A 41 0.53 7.16 -2.98
N PHE A 42 1.07 8.13 -3.72
CA PHE A 42 1.28 9.49 -3.21
C PHE A 42 -0.03 10.24 -2.98
N ILE A 43 -1.00 10.11 -3.89
CA ILE A 43 -2.32 10.73 -3.75
C ILE A 43 -3.03 10.23 -2.50
N GLU A 44 -2.95 8.94 -2.19
CA GLU A 44 -3.55 8.38 -0.97
C GLU A 44 -2.93 8.97 0.31
N LEU A 45 -1.61 9.22 0.32
CA LEU A 45 -0.97 9.91 1.45
C LEU A 45 -1.43 11.37 1.56
N ILE A 46 -1.64 12.05 0.43
CA ILE A 46 -2.19 13.42 0.42
C ILE A 46 -3.62 13.42 0.95
N ILE A 47 -4.45 12.46 0.54
CA ILE A 47 -5.83 12.31 1.05
C ILE A 47 -5.80 12.04 2.56
N MET A 48 -4.90 11.18 3.04
CA MET A 48 -4.71 10.93 4.48
C MET A 48 -4.43 12.23 5.23
N ALA A 49 -3.45 13.01 4.76
CA ALA A 49 -3.08 14.28 5.37
C ALA A 49 -4.27 15.24 5.38
N ARG A 50 -5.00 15.37 4.27
CA ARG A 50 -6.20 16.22 4.17
C ARG A 50 -7.30 15.79 5.14
N VAL A 51 -7.58 14.49 5.23
CA VAL A 51 -8.62 13.96 6.13
C VAL A 51 -8.22 14.16 7.59
N PHE A 52 -6.95 13.95 7.93
CA PHE A 52 -6.40 14.20 9.26
C PHE A 52 -6.50 15.67 9.67
N LEU A 53 -6.12 16.60 8.78
CA LEU A 53 -6.29 18.04 9.00
C LEU A 53 -7.77 18.43 9.13
N GLY A 54 -8.65 17.82 8.34
CA GLY A 54 -10.10 18.01 8.45
C GLY A 54 -10.67 17.56 9.79
N ALA A 55 -10.13 16.49 10.38
CA ALA A 55 -10.49 16.05 11.71
C ALA A 55 -9.96 16.99 12.80
N LEU A 56 -8.72 17.48 12.66
CA LEU A 56 -8.12 18.43 13.61
C LEU A 56 -8.85 19.79 13.62
N THR A 57 -9.38 20.21 12.48
CA THR A 57 -10.21 21.42 12.35
C THR A 57 -11.69 21.19 12.69
N PHE A 58 -12.05 20.00 13.20
CA PHE A 58 -13.42 19.58 13.53
C PHE A 58 -14.43 19.70 12.36
N ARG A 59 -13.94 19.74 11.12
CA ARG A 59 -14.77 19.79 9.91
C ARG A 59 -15.22 18.40 9.46
N ASN A 60 -14.45 17.36 9.82
CA ASN A 60 -14.79 15.96 9.58
C ASN A 60 -15.03 15.24 10.91
N SER A 61 -15.83 14.17 10.86
CA SER A 61 -15.93 13.24 11.98
C SER A 61 -14.54 12.70 12.33
N LEU A 62 -14.23 12.66 13.63
CA LEU A 62 -12.96 12.12 14.15
C LEU A 62 -12.76 10.63 13.78
N MET A 63 -13.83 9.93 13.39
CA MET A 63 -13.77 8.55 12.96
C MET A 63 -13.23 8.38 11.52
N THR A 64 -13.42 9.37 10.65
CA THR A 64 -12.98 9.32 9.25
C THR A 64 -11.47 9.07 9.08
N PRO A 65 -10.55 9.78 9.78
CA PRO A 65 -9.12 9.48 9.69
C PRO A 65 -8.76 8.09 10.22
N LEU A 66 -9.48 7.57 11.22
CA LEU A 66 -9.22 6.25 11.78
C LEU A 66 -9.52 5.14 10.76
N PHE A 67 -10.69 5.19 10.09
CA PHE A 67 -11.02 4.23 9.04
C PHE A 67 -10.07 4.33 7.85
N TYR A 68 -9.76 5.56 7.43
CA TYR A 68 -8.83 5.77 6.33
C TYR A 68 -7.42 5.27 6.69
N ALA A 69 -6.99 5.42 7.95
CA ALA A 69 -5.72 4.87 8.43
C ALA A 69 -5.67 3.35 8.27
N HIS A 70 -6.73 2.65 8.70
CA HIS A 70 -6.82 1.20 8.52
C HIS A 70 -6.77 0.78 7.04
N PHE A 71 -7.48 1.50 6.16
CA PHE A 71 -7.40 1.29 4.72
C PHE A 71 -5.95 1.44 4.20
N LEU A 72 -5.27 2.53 4.58
CA LEU A 72 -3.90 2.79 4.17
C LEU A 72 -2.93 1.73 4.70
N ARG A 73 -3.14 1.22 5.92
CA ARG A 73 -2.37 0.11 6.49
C ARG A 73 -2.56 -1.19 5.71
N GLN A 74 -3.80 -1.56 5.41
CA GLN A 74 -4.06 -2.74 4.58
C GLN A 74 -3.35 -2.62 3.22
N ARG A 75 -3.43 -1.44 2.61
CA ARG A 75 -2.75 -1.15 1.35
C ARG A 75 -1.23 -1.16 1.46
N TYR A 76 -0.67 -0.68 2.57
CA TYR A 76 0.77 -0.74 2.85
C TYR A 76 1.28 -2.18 2.84
N TYR A 77 0.51 -3.15 3.36
CA TYR A 77 0.91 -4.56 3.29
C TYR A 77 0.77 -5.14 1.89
N GLN A 78 -0.22 -4.73 1.11
CA GLN A 78 -0.51 -5.31 -0.21
C GLN A 78 0.29 -4.68 -1.36
N SER A 79 0.76 -3.44 -1.21
CA SER A 79 1.40 -2.68 -2.29
C SER A 79 2.80 -2.18 -1.92
N GLN A 80 3.82 -2.58 -2.70
CA GLN A 80 5.19 -2.05 -2.56
C GLN A 80 5.25 -0.54 -2.84
N PHE A 81 4.43 -0.03 -3.75
CA PHE A 81 4.42 1.39 -4.11
C PHE A 81 4.01 2.27 -2.92
N THR A 82 3.03 1.82 -2.12
CA THR A 82 2.62 2.50 -0.89
C THR A 82 3.73 2.49 0.15
N ARG A 83 4.48 1.38 0.27
CA ARG A 83 5.65 1.32 1.19
C ARG A 83 6.72 2.34 0.81
N ILE A 84 7.08 2.40 -0.47
CA ILE A 84 8.07 3.35 -0.99
C ILE A 84 7.59 4.80 -0.76
N ALA A 85 6.32 5.09 -1.06
CA ALA A 85 5.75 6.41 -0.85
C ALA A 85 5.77 6.81 0.63
N VAL A 86 5.38 5.92 1.55
CA VAL A 86 5.42 6.16 3.00
C VAL A 86 6.84 6.43 3.48
N THR A 87 7.82 5.61 3.09
CA THR A 87 9.22 5.84 3.46
C THR A 87 9.76 7.16 2.91
N SER A 88 9.41 7.51 1.67
CA SER A 88 9.82 8.77 1.03
C SER A 88 9.24 9.99 1.73
N VAL A 89 8.00 9.90 2.21
CA VAL A 89 7.34 10.98 2.97
C VAL A 89 7.91 11.05 4.38
N LYS A 90 8.13 9.91 5.05
CA LYS A 90 8.77 9.84 6.36
C LYS A 90 10.15 10.52 6.34
N GLY A 91 10.99 10.19 5.36
CA GLY A 91 12.33 10.78 5.24
C GLY A 91 12.30 12.29 5.01
N ARG A 92 11.40 12.78 4.14
CA ARG A 92 11.20 14.24 3.95
C ARG A 92 10.73 14.92 5.23
N ALA A 93 9.77 14.33 5.93
CA ALA A 93 9.26 14.88 7.19
C ALA A 93 10.35 14.91 8.27
N GLU A 94 11.17 13.87 8.37
CA GLU A 94 12.32 13.83 9.28
C GLU A 94 13.34 14.94 8.97
N GLU A 95 13.66 15.16 7.70
CA GLU A 95 14.55 16.25 7.26
C GLU A 95 14.00 17.62 7.67
N TYR A 96 12.69 17.86 7.47
CA TYR A 96 12.04 19.11 7.88
C TYR A 96 12.03 19.30 9.39
N VAL A 97 11.73 18.26 10.16
CA VAL A 97 11.63 18.32 11.62
C VAL A 97 13.00 18.47 12.30
N ARG A 98 14.04 17.87 11.71
CA ARG A 98 15.40 17.85 12.26
C ARG A 98 16.32 18.92 11.65
N LYS A 99 15.77 19.82 10.81
CA LYS A 99 16.54 20.91 10.21
C LYS A 99 17.19 21.77 11.30
N PRO A 100 18.47 22.20 11.14
CA PRO A 100 19.12 23.11 12.07
C PRO A 100 18.28 24.38 12.31
N GLY A 101 17.98 24.68 13.59
CA GLY A 101 17.10 25.79 13.99
C GLY A 101 15.64 25.41 14.25
N SER A 102 15.25 24.14 14.04
CA SER A 102 13.90 23.67 14.37
C SER A 102 13.69 23.52 15.88
N PRO A 103 12.52 23.93 16.42
CA PRO A 103 12.22 23.75 17.84
C PRO A 103 12.30 22.28 18.27
N PRO A 104 12.91 21.95 19.42
CA PRO A 104 13.07 20.56 19.88
C PRO A 104 11.73 19.85 20.12
N ILE A 105 10.66 20.61 20.36
CA ILE A 105 9.31 20.09 20.48
C ILE A 105 8.82 19.39 19.21
N LEU A 106 9.23 19.84 18.01
CA LEU A 106 8.82 19.21 16.75
C LEU A 106 9.40 17.81 16.63
N ALA A 107 10.68 17.64 16.99
CA ALA A 107 11.33 16.33 17.01
C ALA A 107 10.65 15.39 18.01
N GLN A 108 10.34 15.87 19.22
CA GLN A 108 9.65 15.07 20.22
C GLN A 108 8.25 14.61 19.78
N ILE A 109 7.47 15.51 19.16
CA ILE A 109 6.14 15.17 18.62
C ILE A 109 6.28 14.15 17.50
N TRP A 110 7.24 14.33 16.60
CA TRP A 110 7.50 13.42 15.50
C TRP A 110 7.93 12.02 15.95
N ASP A 111 8.83 11.93 16.93
CA ASP A 111 9.28 10.66 17.48
C ASP A 111 8.14 9.91 18.17
N LYS A 112 7.31 10.62 18.97
CA LYS A 112 6.11 10.03 19.59
C LYS A 112 5.09 9.55 18.55
N PHE A 113 4.84 10.35 17.52
CA PHE A 113 3.94 9.98 16.43
C PHE A 113 4.43 8.73 15.71
N THR A 114 5.71 8.70 15.34
CA THR A 114 6.34 7.58 14.64
C THR A 114 6.28 6.31 15.49
N MET A 115 6.57 6.39 16.79
CA MET A 115 6.47 5.27 17.72
C MET A 115 5.05 4.65 17.75
N ILE A 116 4.02 5.49 17.82
CA ILE A 116 2.62 5.02 17.82
C ILE A 116 2.29 4.34 16.50
N VAL A 117 2.64 4.97 15.38
CA VAL A 117 2.38 4.42 14.03
C VAL A 117 3.11 3.10 13.82
N GLU A 118 4.38 3.01 14.19
CA GLU A 118 5.19 1.79 14.04
C GLU A 118 4.68 0.66 14.93
N ARG A 119 4.32 0.95 16.19
CA ARG A 119 3.69 -0.04 17.07
C ARG A 119 2.37 -0.54 16.51
N TRP A 120 1.52 0.37 16.03
CA TRP A 120 0.24 0.02 15.44
C TRP A 120 0.43 -0.78 14.13
N ALA A 121 1.39 -0.41 13.28
CA ALA A 121 1.73 -1.13 12.06
C ALA A 121 2.44 -2.47 12.31
N GLY A 122 3.17 -2.65 13.43
CA GLY A 122 3.82 -3.91 13.78
C GLY A 122 2.86 -4.97 14.35
N SER A 123 1.73 -4.54 14.93
CA SER A 123 0.83 -5.38 15.74
C SER A 123 0.11 -6.55 15.03
N THR A 124 0.21 -6.71 13.71
CA THR A 124 -0.46 -7.80 12.96
C THR A 124 0.48 -8.85 12.37
N LEU A 125 1.79 -8.77 12.62
CA LEU A 125 2.74 -9.80 12.21
C LEU A 125 3.00 -10.77 13.35
N ALA A 126 1.96 -11.47 13.82
CA ALA A 126 2.20 -12.84 14.26
C ALA A 126 2.29 -13.64 12.96
N PRO A 127 3.44 -14.21 12.58
CA PRO A 127 3.44 -15.26 11.57
C PRO A 127 2.37 -16.26 12.01
N GLN A 128 1.43 -16.59 11.13
CA GLN A 128 0.64 -17.79 11.33
C GLN A 128 1.66 -18.92 11.31
N GLN A 129 2.15 -19.29 12.50
CA GLN A 129 3.03 -20.42 12.69
C GLN A 129 2.31 -21.57 12.00
N PRO A 130 2.88 -22.17 10.93
CA PRO A 130 2.30 -23.38 10.41
C PRO A 130 2.22 -24.31 11.62
N ALA A 131 1.00 -24.73 11.95
CA ALA A 131 0.75 -25.63 13.06
C ALA A 131 1.80 -26.72 12.96
N GLN A 132 2.69 -26.80 13.95
CA GLN A 132 3.63 -27.91 14.04
C GLN A 132 2.76 -29.15 13.97
N ALA A 133 2.86 -29.85 12.83
CA ALA A 133 2.30 -31.17 12.66
C ALA A 133 3.09 -32.08 13.59
N GLY A 134 2.77 -32.01 14.87
CA GLY A 134 3.14 -32.99 15.86
C GLY A 134 2.22 -34.18 15.67
N GLY A 135 2.81 -35.36 15.53
CA GLY A 135 2.11 -36.59 15.81
C GLY A 135 2.36 -37.72 14.83
N GLN A 136 3.37 -38.53 15.21
CA GLN A 136 3.52 -39.97 14.99
C GLN A 136 4.08 -40.45 13.65
#